data_AF-A0A6J1KIH6-F1
#
_entry.id   AF-A0A6J1KIH6-F1
#
_cell.length_a   1.000
_cell.length_b   1.000
_cell.length_c   1.000
_cell.angle_alpha   90.00
_cell.angle_beta   90.00
_cell.angle_gamma   90.00
#
_symmetry.space_group_name_H-M   'P 1'
#
loop_
_entity.id
_entity.type
_entity.pdbx_description
1 polymer ?
#
loop_
_entity_poly.entity_id
_entity_poly.type
_entity_poly.pdbx_seq_one_letter_code
_entity_poly.pdbx_strand_id
1 'polypeptide(L)'
;MAMEFLSRCASSSSSPCLAFFNVHLQHTISCRATVKVLPWNFPVVGFGRSTSLGTDGRGRIWGCSCGTNRGLLLRQLWRYHSSLSSASGMSSVCYRYVLKWKKYAGNFRRVRNAMEKFRHRFSVQLARVMVCVMLVMSVSSTFEDSPSWALTEENLLFLEAWRTIDRAYIDKNFNGQSWFRYRENALRNEPMNTREETYTAIKKMLATLDDPFTRFLEPEKFKSLQSGTQGALTGVGLSIGYRTAVDGPAGLVVVSAAPGGPAERAGITSGDVILAIDDITTESMGIYDAAERLQGPKGSSVQLTVQSGPSVKHLDLVREKVAINPVKSRICELPGSGDNSSKIGYIKLTSFNQKASGAVKDAIDSLRSNRVNAFVLDLRDNSGGLFPEGVEIAKIWLDKGVIVYICDSRGVRDIYDSDGSSTIAASEPLAVLVNKGTASASEILAGALKDNKRAVLFGEPTYGKGKIQSVFKLSDGSGLAVTVARYETPAHINIDKVGVIPDRPLPASFPKDGDGFCSCFEDPASACNVNRVQLFSR
;
A
#
# COMPACT_ATOMS: atom_id res chain seq x y z
N MET A 1 -5.75 3.55 42.15
CA MET A 1 -5.54 4.96 42.53
C MET A 1 -6.01 5.77 41.32
N ALA A 2 -7.21 6.34 41.35
CA ALA A 2 -7.56 7.58 42.03
C ALA A 2 -6.77 8.76 41.43
N MET A 3 -7.37 9.80 40.83
CA MET A 3 -8.74 10.32 41.00
C MET A 3 -9.29 10.93 39.69
N GLU A 4 -10.61 10.91 39.51
CA GLU A 4 -11.31 11.86 38.65
C GLU A 4 -11.30 13.26 39.30
N PHE A 5 -11.39 14.35 38.53
CA PHE A 5 -12.55 15.25 38.64
C PHE A 5 -12.67 16.25 37.47
N LEU A 6 -13.92 16.40 37.03
CA LEU A 6 -14.56 17.50 36.30
C LEU A 6 -14.23 18.89 36.94
N SER A 7 -14.44 20.08 36.35
CA SER A 7 -14.79 20.55 34.99
C SER A 7 -14.92 22.10 35.03
N ARG A 8 -15.28 22.72 33.88
CA ARG A 8 -15.93 24.04 33.68
C ARG A 8 -15.09 25.31 33.61
N CYS A 9 -15.31 25.99 32.48
CA CYS A 9 -15.56 27.44 32.29
C CYS A 9 -14.52 28.46 32.76
N ALA A 10 -14.29 29.58 32.10
CA ALA A 10 -14.57 30.14 30.78
C ALA A 10 -14.11 31.60 30.86
N SER A 11 -13.60 32.17 29.76
CA SER A 11 -13.56 33.62 29.49
C SER A 11 -13.23 34.61 30.62
N SER A 12 -12.04 35.23 30.56
CA SER A 12 -11.98 36.67 30.23
C SER A 12 -10.56 37.15 29.94
N SER A 13 -10.44 38.01 28.94
CA SER A 13 -9.22 38.74 28.55
C SER A 13 -8.71 39.71 29.62
N SER A 14 -7.39 39.83 29.78
CA SER A 14 -6.67 41.12 29.71
C SER A 14 -5.16 40.94 29.91
N SER A 15 -4.36 41.45 28.97
CA SER A 15 -2.95 41.81 29.22
C SER A 15 -2.91 43.22 29.82
N PRO A 16 -1.86 43.58 30.56
CA PRO A 16 -0.87 44.49 29.95
C PRO A 16 0.60 44.14 30.26
N CYS A 17 1.51 44.85 29.60
CA CYS A 17 2.95 44.57 29.53
C CYS A 17 3.80 45.33 30.57
N LEU A 18 5.10 44.96 30.64
CA LEU A 18 6.25 45.73 31.20
C LEU A 18 6.33 45.80 32.76
N ALA A 19 7.51 45.80 33.42
CA ALA A 19 8.91 45.63 33.00
C ALA A 19 9.87 45.35 34.20
N PHE A 20 10.96 44.59 33.93
CA PHE A 20 12.31 44.57 34.57
C PHE A 20 12.55 44.76 36.09
N PHE A 21 13.24 43.78 36.71
CA PHE A 21 14.55 43.85 37.44
C PHE A 21 14.81 42.45 38.08
N ASN A 22 15.65 41.55 37.56
CA ASN A 22 17.12 41.52 37.42
C ASN A 22 17.90 41.19 38.73
N VAL A 23 18.37 39.94 38.87
CA VAL A 23 19.48 39.51 39.75
C VAL A 23 20.36 38.50 38.99
N HIS A 24 21.68 38.67 39.06
CA HIS A 24 22.70 37.91 38.33
C HIS A 24 23.16 36.62 39.06
N LEU A 25 23.55 35.60 38.28
CA LEU A 25 24.89 34.97 38.23
C LEU A 25 24.89 33.92 37.08
N GLN A 26 25.32 34.25 35.87
CA GLN A 26 26.68 34.06 35.34
C GLN A 26 27.31 32.66 35.51
N HIS A 27 27.35 31.91 34.40
CA HIS A 27 28.62 31.46 33.79
C HIS A 27 28.45 31.31 32.27
N THR A 28 29.29 32.02 31.51
CA THR A 28 29.39 32.01 30.03
C THR A 28 30.56 31.11 29.59
N ILE A 29 30.57 30.51 28.39
CA ILE A 29 31.24 30.93 27.13
C ILE A 29 31.30 29.64 26.26
N SER A 30 31.16 29.58 24.94
CA SER A 30 30.72 30.52 23.89
C SER A 30 30.45 29.74 22.59
N CYS A 31 29.47 30.16 21.78
CA CYS A 31 29.29 29.69 20.41
C CYS A 31 30.09 30.56 19.41
N ARG A 32 30.41 30.01 18.23
CA ARG A 32 30.53 30.82 17.02
C ARG A 32 30.03 30.07 15.80
N ALA A 33 29.01 30.63 15.15
CA ALA A 33 28.56 30.24 13.83
C ALA A 33 28.90 31.36 12.84
N THR A 34 29.33 31.00 11.63
CA THR A 34 29.44 31.93 10.50
C THR A 34 29.00 31.23 9.22
N VAL A 35 27.99 31.81 8.56
CA VAL A 35 27.49 31.40 7.25
C VAL A 35 28.40 31.97 6.16
N LYS A 36 28.76 31.16 5.15
CA LYS A 36 29.17 31.63 3.82
C LYS A 36 28.96 30.54 2.75
N VAL A 37 29.03 30.95 1.49
CA VAL A 37 28.29 30.36 0.35
C VAL A 37 29.23 29.96 -0.80
N LEU A 38 28.93 28.82 -1.46
CA LEU A 38 29.47 28.33 -2.77
C LEU A 38 30.98 28.00 -2.84
N PRO A 39 31.47 27.27 -3.90
CA PRO A 39 30.76 26.50 -4.95
C PRO A 39 31.23 25.03 -5.11
N TRP A 40 30.56 24.27 -5.98
CA TRP A 40 31.10 23.03 -6.57
C TRP A 40 32.24 23.33 -7.56
N ASN A 41 33.24 22.45 -7.64
CA ASN A 41 34.15 22.34 -8.78
C ASN A 41 34.67 20.90 -8.95
N PHE A 42 34.55 20.35 -10.15
CA PHE A 42 35.19 19.08 -10.55
C PHE A 42 36.65 19.33 -10.97
N PRO A 43 37.58 18.39 -10.71
CA PRO A 43 38.83 18.31 -11.45
C PRO A 43 38.69 17.39 -12.67
N VAL A 44 38.91 17.94 -13.86
CA VAL A 44 39.30 17.17 -15.05
C VAL A 44 40.83 17.11 -15.07
N VAL A 45 41.40 15.92 -15.15
CA VAL A 45 42.82 15.71 -15.52
C VAL A 45 42.84 14.68 -16.64
N GLY A 46 43.59 14.96 -17.70
CA GLY A 46 43.58 14.15 -18.93
C GLY A 46 44.94 13.58 -19.32
N PHE A 47 44.87 12.65 -20.27
CA PHE A 47 45.92 12.20 -21.20
C PHE A 47 47.22 11.55 -20.67
N GLY A 48 47.30 10.24 -20.92
CA GLY A 48 48.55 9.53 -21.23
C GLY A 48 48.29 8.55 -22.38
N ARG A 49 49.00 8.67 -23.51
CA ARG A 49 48.84 7.78 -24.69
C ARG A 49 49.63 6.48 -24.52
N SER A 50 49.12 5.40 -25.10
CA SER A 50 49.94 4.33 -25.68
C SER A 50 49.22 3.71 -26.89
N THR A 51 49.98 3.24 -27.88
CA THR A 51 49.50 2.86 -29.22
C THR A 51 50.02 1.48 -29.64
N SER A 52 49.19 0.68 -30.32
CA SER A 52 49.67 -0.39 -31.23
C SER A 52 48.64 -0.66 -32.35
N LEU A 53 49.13 -1.04 -33.53
CA LEU A 53 48.38 -1.17 -34.79
C LEU A 53 48.08 -2.64 -35.21
N GLY A 54 47.09 -2.80 -36.09
CA GLY A 54 46.95 -3.84 -37.12
C GLY A 54 45.55 -3.77 -37.78
N THR A 55 45.30 -3.44 -39.07
CA THR A 55 45.63 -4.07 -40.39
C THR A 55 45.16 -5.53 -40.52
N ASP A 56 44.54 -6.05 -41.60
CA ASP A 56 43.95 -5.60 -42.90
C ASP A 56 42.79 -6.61 -43.22
N GLY A 57 41.80 -6.46 -44.10
CA GLY A 57 41.35 -5.38 -45.00
C GLY A 57 40.63 -5.94 -46.26
N ARG A 58 39.86 -5.08 -46.97
CA ARG A 58 39.21 -5.30 -48.30
C ARG A 58 38.00 -6.26 -48.35
N GLY A 59 36.94 -6.00 -49.14
CA GLY A 59 36.59 -4.78 -49.91
C GLY A 59 35.49 -4.96 -50.99
N ARG A 60 35.23 -3.86 -51.73
CA ARG A 60 34.46 -3.72 -53.03
C ARG A 60 32.93 -3.97 -52.98
N ILE A 61 32.02 -2.99 -53.23
CA ILE A 61 31.72 -2.08 -54.38
C ILE A 61 30.51 -2.57 -55.22
N TRP A 62 29.81 -1.61 -55.85
CA TRP A 62 28.63 -1.62 -56.77
C TRP A 62 27.33 -1.15 -56.07
N GLY A 63 26.61 -0.09 -56.48
CA GLY A 63 26.90 1.00 -57.42
C GLY A 63 25.63 1.66 -58.02
N CYS A 64 25.40 2.97 -57.77
CA CYS A 64 24.43 3.87 -58.46
C CYS A 64 22.90 3.57 -58.35
N SER A 65 21.94 4.51 -58.46
CA SER A 65 21.89 6.00 -58.41
C SER A 65 20.42 6.48 -58.29
N CYS A 66 20.20 7.79 -58.02
CA CYS A 66 18.91 8.54 -57.97
C CYS A 66 17.97 8.16 -56.79
N GLY A 67 17.41 9.05 -55.96
CA GLY A 67 17.06 10.49 -56.07
C GLY A 67 15.54 10.61 -55.80
N THR A 68 14.98 11.52 -54.99
CA THR A 68 15.47 12.78 -54.40
C THR A 68 14.70 13.10 -53.10
N ASN A 69 15.29 13.87 -52.18
CA ASN A 69 14.75 14.18 -50.84
C ASN A 69 13.78 15.39 -50.80
N ARG A 70 12.73 15.31 -49.98
CA ARG A 70 12.03 16.43 -49.28
C ARG A 70 11.46 15.85 -47.98
N GLY A 71 11.53 16.48 -46.81
CA GLY A 71 12.13 17.75 -46.41
C GLY A 71 11.60 18.09 -45.01
N LEU A 72 12.47 18.22 -44.01
CA LEU A 72 12.10 18.25 -42.58
C LEU A 72 12.68 19.50 -41.89
N LEU A 73 12.01 19.94 -40.82
CA LEU A 73 12.46 20.88 -39.76
C LEU A 73 12.39 22.41 -39.99
N LEU A 74 11.35 22.99 -39.37
CA LEU A 74 11.40 23.90 -38.20
C LEU A 74 12.44 25.04 -38.09
N ARG A 75 11.90 26.26 -37.86
CA ARG A 75 12.34 27.33 -36.90
C ARG A 75 13.80 27.84 -36.97
N GLN A 76 14.05 29.15 -37.06
CA GLN A 76 13.81 30.14 -35.98
C GLN A 76 13.84 31.62 -36.45
N LEU A 77 13.59 32.53 -35.49
CA LEU A 77 13.53 33.99 -35.60
C LEU A 77 14.90 34.67 -35.79
N TRP A 78 14.92 35.91 -36.30
CA TRP A 78 15.57 37.05 -35.61
C TRP A 78 15.15 38.42 -36.15
N ARG A 79 15.26 39.46 -35.30
CA ARG A 79 15.16 40.89 -35.67
C ARG A 79 16.55 41.41 -36.09
N TYR A 80 16.66 42.50 -36.85
CA TYR A 80 17.39 43.72 -36.42
C TYR A 80 17.18 44.95 -37.34
N HIS A 81 17.77 46.08 -36.93
CA HIS A 81 17.56 47.48 -37.34
C HIS A 81 18.43 47.99 -38.51
N SER A 82 17.93 49.01 -39.24
CA SER A 82 18.66 50.22 -39.69
C SER A 82 17.64 51.23 -40.30
N SER A 83 17.34 52.42 -39.76
CA SER A 83 18.12 53.66 -39.55
C SER A 83 18.51 54.44 -40.82
N LEU A 84 17.77 55.54 -41.09
CA LEU A 84 18.17 56.90 -41.55
C LEU A 84 19.34 57.07 -42.57
N SER A 85 19.36 58.02 -43.53
CA SER A 85 18.62 59.29 -43.72
C SER A 85 18.96 59.98 -45.08
N SER A 86 18.32 61.14 -45.35
CA SER A 86 18.61 62.13 -46.44
C SER A 86 18.02 61.78 -47.84
N ALA A 87 17.61 62.72 -48.70
CA ALA A 87 17.51 64.19 -48.62
C ALA A 87 16.33 64.76 -49.46
N SER A 88 16.13 66.07 -49.40
CA SER A 88 15.04 66.90 -49.99
C SER A 88 15.12 67.21 -51.50
N GLY A 89 13.97 67.52 -52.13
CA GLY A 89 13.87 68.24 -53.43
C GLY A 89 12.57 67.95 -54.20
N MET A 90 11.49 68.73 -54.04
CA MET A 90 11.09 69.92 -54.84
C MET A 90 10.37 69.68 -56.20
N SER A 91 9.04 69.90 -56.15
CA SER A 91 8.19 70.68 -57.09
C SER A 91 7.98 70.30 -58.58
N SER A 92 6.69 70.29 -58.96
CA SER A 92 6.12 70.39 -60.33
C SER A 92 6.36 69.16 -61.23
N VAL A 93 5.51 68.78 -62.20
CA VAL A 93 4.80 69.58 -63.21
C VAL A 93 3.37 69.08 -63.46
N CYS A 94 2.48 70.00 -63.85
CA CYS A 94 1.11 69.71 -64.28
C CYS A 94 0.99 69.63 -65.82
N TYR A 95 -0.11 69.04 -66.30
CA TYR A 95 -0.66 69.13 -67.67
C TYR A 95 -0.26 68.14 -68.79
N ARG A 96 -1.25 67.91 -69.67
CA ARG A 96 -1.32 67.02 -70.86
C ARG A 96 -1.40 65.51 -70.50
N TYR A 97 -2.43 64.75 -70.88
CA TYR A 97 -3.33 64.90 -72.04
C TYR A 97 -4.83 64.92 -71.68
N VAL A 98 -5.57 65.85 -72.30
CA VAL A 98 -7.03 65.80 -72.48
C VAL A 98 -7.29 65.51 -73.95
N LEU A 99 -8.10 64.46 -74.25
CA LEU A 99 -8.71 64.04 -75.55
C LEU A 99 -8.71 62.48 -75.58
N LYS A 100 -9.77 61.72 -75.87
CA LYS A 100 -11.19 61.97 -76.24
C LYS A 100 -12.07 60.84 -75.65
N TRP A 101 -13.07 61.11 -74.81
CA TRP A 101 -14.18 60.17 -74.57
C TRP A 101 -15.52 60.92 -74.58
N LYS A 102 -16.04 61.19 -75.78
CA LYS A 102 -17.37 61.81 -76.01
C LYS A 102 -18.28 60.84 -76.80
N LYS A 103 -18.67 59.73 -76.17
CA LYS A 103 -19.85 58.89 -76.48
C LYS A 103 -20.09 57.96 -75.28
N TYR A 104 -21.34 57.52 -75.06
CA TYR A 104 -21.82 56.73 -73.90
C TYR A 104 -22.05 57.46 -72.55
N ALA A 105 -22.50 58.71 -72.56
CA ALA A 105 -23.10 59.36 -71.39
C ALA A 105 -24.55 58.90 -71.08
N GLY A 106 -25.12 57.95 -71.85
CA GLY A 106 -26.54 57.56 -71.77
C GLY A 106 -26.90 56.49 -70.72
N ASN A 107 -25.99 55.58 -70.38
CA ASN A 107 -26.33 54.40 -69.55
C ASN A 107 -25.99 54.53 -68.06
N PHE A 108 -25.11 55.44 -67.66
CA PHE A 108 -24.65 55.52 -66.26
C PHE A 108 -25.75 55.86 -65.25
N ARG A 109 -26.76 56.66 -65.65
CA ARG A 109 -27.86 57.07 -64.76
C ARG A 109 -28.86 55.93 -64.51
N ARG A 110 -29.08 55.02 -65.46
CA ARG A 110 -29.88 53.80 -65.26
C ARG A 110 -29.16 52.79 -64.36
N VAL A 111 -27.87 52.56 -64.60
CA VAL A 111 -27.05 51.64 -63.79
C VAL A 111 -26.97 52.13 -62.34
N ARG A 112 -26.72 53.43 -62.10
CA ARG A 112 -26.69 54.00 -60.74
C ARG A 112 -28.04 53.85 -60.01
N ASN A 113 -29.16 54.21 -60.65
CA ASN A 113 -30.48 54.08 -60.02
C ASN A 113 -30.90 52.61 -59.81
N ALA A 114 -30.45 51.69 -60.65
CA ALA A 114 -30.62 50.25 -60.43
C ALA A 114 -29.77 49.75 -59.26
N MET A 115 -28.52 50.21 -59.16
CA MET A 115 -27.58 49.86 -58.09
C MET A 115 -27.99 50.42 -56.72
N GLU A 116 -28.59 51.62 -56.66
CA GLU A 116 -29.21 52.14 -55.44
C GLU A 116 -30.46 51.34 -55.03
N LYS A 117 -31.36 51.02 -55.97
CA LYS A 117 -32.51 50.13 -55.69
C LYS A 117 -32.10 48.71 -55.33
N PHE A 118 -30.93 48.24 -55.80
CA PHE A 118 -30.34 46.98 -55.38
C PHE A 118 -29.80 47.10 -53.96
N ARG A 119 -29.00 48.14 -53.65
CA ARG A 119 -28.44 48.39 -52.31
C ARG A 119 -29.53 48.52 -51.24
N HIS A 120 -30.63 49.21 -51.54
CA HIS A 120 -31.75 49.39 -50.60
C HIS A 120 -32.58 48.09 -50.42
N ARG A 121 -32.75 47.27 -51.46
CA ARG A 121 -33.39 45.95 -51.29
C ARG A 121 -32.48 44.96 -50.57
N PHE A 122 -31.18 45.00 -50.83
CA PHE A 122 -30.20 44.16 -50.15
C PHE A 122 -30.08 44.52 -48.66
N SER A 123 -30.05 45.81 -48.29
CA SER A 123 -30.01 46.20 -46.87
C SER A 123 -31.29 45.82 -46.11
N VAL A 124 -32.47 45.91 -46.74
CA VAL A 124 -33.74 45.49 -46.12
C VAL A 124 -33.82 43.96 -45.98
N GLN A 125 -33.33 43.19 -46.96
CA GLN A 125 -33.21 41.73 -46.84
C GLN A 125 -32.23 41.34 -45.73
N LEU A 126 -31.07 42.00 -45.67
CA LEU A 126 -30.03 41.71 -44.67
C LEU A 126 -30.46 42.13 -43.26
N ALA A 127 -31.22 43.23 -43.12
CA ALA A 127 -31.87 43.61 -41.87
C ALA A 127 -32.94 42.59 -41.44
N ARG A 128 -33.75 42.07 -42.38
CA ARG A 128 -34.72 40.99 -42.07
C ARG A 128 -34.05 39.69 -41.66
N VAL A 129 -32.95 39.30 -42.31
CA VAL A 129 -32.14 38.15 -41.91
C VAL A 129 -31.54 38.38 -40.52
N MET A 130 -30.99 39.56 -40.23
CA MET A 130 -30.50 39.91 -38.89
C MET A 130 -31.60 39.86 -37.82
N VAL A 131 -32.80 40.38 -38.11
CA VAL A 131 -33.95 40.30 -37.19
C VAL A 131 -34.42 38.85 -37.00
N CYS A 132 -34.46 38.03 -38.06
CA CYS A 132 -34.76 36.60 -37.92
C CYS A 132 -33.68 35.85 -37.13
N VAL A 133 -32.39 36.16 -37.32
CA VAL A 133 -31.29 35.57 -36.55
C VAL A 133 -31.36 36.03 -35.09
N MET A 134 -31.65 37.30 -34.82
CA MET A 134 -31.87 37.79 -33.45
C MET A 134 -33.10 37.15 -32.80
N LEU A 135 -34.19 36.95 -33.55
CA LEU A 135 -35.37 36.23 -33.07
C LEU A 135 -35.06 34.77 -32.76
N VAL A 136 -34.40 34.05 -33.68
CA VAL A 136 -33.96 32.65 -33.45
C VAL A 136 -33.02 32.57 -32.26
N MET A 137 -32.04 33.47 -32.15
CA MET A 137 -31.13 33.54 -30.98
C MET A 137 -31.88 33.86 -29.68
N SER A 138 -32.93 34.69 -29.71
CA SER A 138 -33.75 35.01 -28.54
C SER A 138 -34.71 33.87 -28.14
N VAL A 139 -35.15 33.05 -29.11
CA VAL A 139 -35.92 31.83 -28.85
C VAL A 139 -35.00 30.68 -28.40
N SER A 140 -33.77 30.61 -28.90
CA SER A 140 -32.72 29.71 -28.38
C SER A 140 -32.15 30.15 -27.03
N SER A 141 -32.52 31.34 -26.52
CA SER A 141 -32.22 31.78 -25.15
C SER A 141 -33.34 31.53 -24.15
N THR A 142 -34.38 30.75 -24.49
CA THR A 142 -35.08 29.99 -23.45
C THR A 142 -34.14 28.87 -23.01
N PHE A 143 -33.34 29.17 -21.99
CA PHE A 143 -32.51 28.19 -21.31
C PHE A 143 -33.41 27.03 -20.88
N GLU A 144 -33.21 25.84 -21.46
CA GLU A 144 -33.18 24.67 -20.59
C GLU A 144 -32.01 24.91 -19.65
N ASP A 145 -32.32 25.41 -18.46
CA ASP A 145 -31.41 25.36 -17.32
C ASP A 145 -31.12 23.88 -17.08
N SER A 146 -30.13 23.34 -17.79
CA SER A 146 -29.47 22.10 -17.43
C SER A 146 -28.97 22.34 -16.00
N PRO A 147 -29.58 21.72 -14.97
CA PRO A 147 -29.15 22.00 -13.62
C PRO A 147 -27.67 21.63 -13.54
N SER A 148 -26.85 22.63 -13.24
CA SER A 148 -25.50 22.39 -12.76
C SER A 148 -25.66 21.70 -11.42
N TRP A 149 -25.81 20.37 -11.46
CA TRP A 149 -26.02 19.52 -10.28
C TRP A 149 -24.87 19.80 -9.31
N ALA A 150 -25.15 20.66 -8.34
CA ALA A 150 -24.30 20.84 -7.19
C ALA A 150 -24.19 19.46 -6.55
N LEU A 151 -22.96 18.95 -6.43
CA LEU A 151 -22.73 17.64 -5.85
C LEU A 151 -23.29 17.65 -4.43
N THR A 152 -24.27 16.79 -4.18
CA THR A 152 -24.81 16.55 -2.83
C THR A 152 -23.71 16.09 -1.89
N GLU A 153 -23.92 16.23 -0.58
CA GLU A 153 -22.97 15.70 0.42
C GLU A 153 -22.72 14.19 0.21
N GLU A 154 -23.77 13.47 -0.17
CA GLU A 154 -23.74 12.06 -0.54
C GLU A 154 -22.84 11.78 -1.77
N ASN A 155 -22.99 12.56 -2.85
CA ASN A 155 -22.10 12.47 -4.01
C ASN A 155 -20.65 12.82 -3.66
N LEU A 156 -20.43 13.77 -2.74
CA LEU A 156 -19.08 14.14 -2.27
C LEU A 156 -18.43 13.03 -1.43
N LEU A 157 -19.20 12.33 -0.58
CA LEU A 157 -18.74 11.19 0.20
C LEU A 157 -18.39 9.99 -0.70
N PHE A 158 -19.23 9.66 -1.67
CA PHE A 158 -18.92 8.67 -2.70
C PHE A 158 -17.63 9.02 -3.46
N LEU A 159 -17.48 10.29 -3.86
CA LEU A 159 -16.27 10.79 -4.52
C LEU A 159 -15.03 10.72 -3.63
N GLU A 160 -15.16 10.91 -2.32
CA GLU A 160 -14.06 10.76 -1.36
C GLU A 160 -13.58 9.31 -1.30
N ALA A 161 -14.50 8.35 -1.18
CA ALA A 161 -14.20 6.92 -1.20
C ALA A 161 -13.57 6.51 -2.55
N TRP A 162 -14.19 6.90 -3.68
CA TRP A 162 -13.69 6.62 -5.03
C TRP A 162 -12.26 7.16 -5.23
N ARG A 163 -12.00 8.39 -4.81
CA ARG A 163 -10.68 9.05 -4.92
C ARG A 163 -9.64 8.40 -4.02
N THR A 164 -10.05 7.83 -2.90
CA THR A 164 -9.16 7.10 -2.00
C THR A 164 -8.71 5.79 -2.64
N ILE A 165 -9.61 5.04 -3.28
CA ILE A 165 -9.25 3.87 -4.10
C ILE A 165 -8.36 4.25 -5.27
N ASP A 166 -8.78 5.26 -6.07
CA ASP A 166 -8.03 5.76 -7.23
C ASP A 166 -6.55 6.01 -6.90
N ARG A 167 -6.29 6.72 -5.79
CA ARG A 167 -4.96 7.06 -5.32
C ARG A 167 -4.24 5.89 -4.64
N ALA A 168 -4.86 5.20 -3.69
CA ALA A 168 -4.18 4.31 -2.77
C ALA A 168 -4.18 2.82 -3.18
N TYR A 169 -5.17 2.37 -3.97
CA TYR A 169 -5.32 0.93 -4.27
C TYR A 169 -4.14 0.37 -5.07
N ILE A 170 -3.73 -0.85 -4.73
CA ILE A 170 -2.52 -1.51 -5.23
C ILE A 170 -2.51 -1.72 -6.75
N ASP A 171 -3.64 -2.11 -7.34
CA ASP A 171 -3.77 -2.41 -8.77
C ASP A 171 -4.43 -1.24 -9.51
N LYS A 172 -3.64 -0.53 -10.32
CA LYS A 172 -4.13 0.58 -11.15
C LYS A 172 -4.88 0.15 -12.42
N ASN A 173 -5.03 -1.15 -12.66
CA ASN A 173 -6.01 -1.66 -13.63
C ASN A 173 -7.40 -1.86 -13.01
N PHE A 174 -7.55 -1.74 -11.69
CA PHE A 174 -8.82 -1.84 -10.95
C PHE A 174 -9.66 -3.07 -11.35
N ASN A 175 -9.02 -4.25 -11.42
CA ASN A 175 -9.66 -5.48 -11.93
C ASN A 175 -10.24 -5.33 -13.36
N GLY A 176 -9.48 -4.69 -14.25
CA GLY A 176 -9.85 -4.46 -15.65
C GLY A 176 -10.84 -3.31 -15.89
N GLN A 177 -11.19 -2.53 -14.86
CA GLN A 177 -12.18 -1.47 -14.96
C GLN A 177 -11.58 -0.10 -15.27
N SER A 178 -12.29 0.67 -16.11
CA SER A 178 -12.03 2.10 -16.25
C SER A 178 -12.60 2.85 -15.04
N TRP A 179 -11.79 3.01 -14.00
CA TRP A 179 -12.19 3.59 -12.71
C TRP A 179 -12.82 4.99 -12.84
N PHE A 180 -12.32 5.81 -13.77
CA PHE A 180 -12.89 7.12 -14.08
C PHE A 180 -14.29 7.02 -14.71
N ARG A 181 -14.51 6.09 -15.64
CA ARG A 181 -15.85 5.88 -16.25
C ARG A 181 -16.84 5.27 -15.25
N TYR A 182 -16.36 4.40 -14.34
CA TYR A 182 -17.20 3.88 -13.25
C TYR A 182 -17.77 5.04 -12.43
N ARG A 183 -16.93 6.01 -12.05
CA ARG A 183 -17.33 7.22 -11.32
C ARG A 183 -18.42 8.02 -12.04
N GLU A 184 -18.23 8.30 -13.33
CA GLU A 184 -19.17 9.08 -14.14
C GLU A 184 -20.51 8.35 -14.33
N ASN A 185 -20.48 7.02 -14.45
CA ASN A 185 -21.68 6.20 -14.52
C ASN A 185 -22.40 6.15 -13.17
N ALA A 186 -21.66 5.96 -12.07
CA ALA A 186 -22.23 5.88 -10.73
C ALA A 186 -22.93 7.17 -10.32
N LEU A 187 -22.30 8.34 -10.52
CA LEU A 187 -22.88 9.66 -10.25
C LEU A 187 -24.12 10.00 -11.09
N ARG A 188 -24.42 9.23 -12.15
CA ARG A 188 -25.60 9.43 -13.00
C ARG A 188 -26.72 8.43 -12.72
N ASN A 189 -26.36 7.20 -12.35
CA ASN A 189 -27.26 6.04 -12.42
C ASN A 189 -27.40 5.26 -11.11
N GLU A 190 -26.51 5.44 -10.12
CA GLU A 190 -26.67 4.83 -8.80
C GLU A 190 -27.41 5.80 -7.86
N PRO A 191 -28.40 5.34 -7.08
CA PRO A 191 -29.08 6.18 -6.11
C PRO A 191 -28.10 6.57 -4.98
N MET A 192 -28.08 7.86 -4.64
CA MET A 192 -27.25 8.47 -3.58
C MET A 192 -28.02 9.66 -2.95
N ASN A 193 -29.28 9.42 -2.59
CA ASN A 193 -30.17 10.42 -1.98
C ASN A 193 -30.14 10.35 -0.44
N THR A 194 -29.78 9.19 0.12
CA THR A 194 -29.57 8.98 1.57
C THR A 194 -28.21 8.36 1.85
N ARG A 195 -27.79 8.39 3.12
CA ARG A 195 -26.50 7.84 3.55
C ARG A 195 -26.39 6.33 3.30
N GLU A 196 -27.48 5.61 3.50
CA GLU A 196 -27.58 4.16 3.29
C GLU A 196 -27.47 3.80 1.80
N GLU A 197 -28.06 4.62 0.92
CA GLU A 197 -27.90 4.51 -0.53
C GLU A 197 -26.43 4.75 -0.92
N THR A 198 -25.79 5.82 -0.41
CA THR A 198 -24.37 6.13 -0.63
C THR A 198 -23.44 5.02 -0.15
N TYR A 199 -23.65 4.49 1.05
CA TYR A 199 -22.90 3.35 1.57
C TYR A 199 -23.08 2.10 0.70
N THR A 200 -24.27 1.89 0.15
CA THR A 200 -24.55 0.79 -0.77
C THR A 200 -23.82 0.99 -2.10
N ALA A 201 -23.84 2.20 -2.67
CA ALA A 201 -23.08 2.56 -3.86
C ALA A 201 -21.56 2.40 -3.66
N ILE A 202 -21.02 2.81 -2.52
CA ILE A 202 -19.61 2.59 -2.15
C ILE A 202 -19.32 1.08 -2.06
N LYS A 203 -20.12 0.29 -1.32
CA LYS A 203 -19.92 -1.17 -1.21
C LYS A 203 -19.95 -1.85 -2.58
N LYS A 204 -20.89 -1.47 -3.46
CA LYS A 204 -21.01 -1.94 -4.85
C LYS A 204 -19.77 -1.61 -5.67
N MET A 205 -19.25 -0.38 -5.54
CA MET A 205 -18.00 0.07 -6.18
C MET A 205 -16.78 -0.72 -5.72
N LEU A 206 -16.68 -1.07 -4.43
CA LEU A 206 -15.55 -1.86 -3.92
C LEU A 206 -15.64 -3.33 -4.31
N ALA A 207 -16.85 -3.88 -4.41
CA ALA A 207 -17.08 -5.28 -4.78
C ALA A 207 -16.54 -5.61 -6.19
N THR A 208 -16.54 -4.66 -7.12
CA THR A 208 -16.02 -4.90 -8.49
C THR A 208 -14.50 -5.09 -8.55
N LEU A 209 -13.75 -4.69 -7.52
CA LEU A 209 -12.30 -4.85 -7.44
C LEU A 209 -11.85 -6.30 -7.18
N ASP A 210 -12.78 -7.19 -6.80
CA ASP A 210 -12.53 -8.59 -6.41
C ASP A 210 -11.40 -8.77 -5.36
N ASP A 211 -11.22 -7.77 -4.50
CA ASP A 211 -10.29 -7.82 -3.38
C ASP A 211 -11.05 -7.93 -2.05
N PRO A 212 -11.05 -9.09 -1.36
CA PRO A 212 -11.85 -9.28 -0.16
C PRO A 212 -11.36 -8.46 1.04
N PHE A 213 -10.14 -7.92 0.96
CA PHE A 213 -9.54 -7.04 1.96
C PHE A 213 -9.85 -5.56 1.77
N THR A 214 -10.28 -5.14 0.57
CA THR A 214 -10.71 -3.75 0.31
C THR A 214 -12.19 -3.62 0.61
N ARG A 215 -12.53 -2.87 1.67
CA ARG A 215 -13.88 -2.86 2.28
C ARG A 215 -14.22 -1.49 2.87
N PHE A 216 -15.51 -1.16 2.79
CA PHE A 216 -16.10 -0.03 3.48
C PHE A 216 -16.46 -0.41 4.91
N LEU A 217 -16.22 0.49 5.86
CA LEU A 217 -16.51 0.35 7.28
C LEU A 217 -17.41 1.51 7.69
N GLU A 218 -18.66 1.21 8.06
CA GLU A 218 -19.59 2.19 8.62
C GLU A 218 -19.01 2.82 9.92
N PRO A 219 -19.43 4.04 10.31
CA PRO A 219 -18.82 4.79 11.41
C PRO A 219 -18.69 4.00 12.72
N GLU A 220 -19.71 3.23 13.08
CA GLU A 220 -19.75 2.38 14.27
C GLU A 220 -18.68 1.28 14.19
N LYS A 221 -18.59 0.58 13.05
CA LYS A 221 -17.62 -0.49 12.80
C LYS A 221 -16.19 0.05 12.75
N PHE A 222 -15.97 1.20 12.13
CA PHE A 222 -14.67 1.85 12.10
C PHE A 222 -14.23 2.33 13.50
N LYS A 223 -15.15 2.91 14.29
CA LYS A 223 -14.90 3.29 15.69
C LYS A 223 -14.63 2.08 16.58
N SER A 224 -15.34 0.97 16.36
CA SER A 224 -15.09 -0.31 17.04
C SER A 224 -13.70 -0.85 16.72
N LEU A 225 -13.31 -0.87 15.44
CA LEU A 225 -11.98 -1.27 14.98
C LEU A 225 -10.86 -0.44 15.62
N GLN A 226 -11.00 0.89 15.64
CA GLN A 226 -10.04 1.79 16.30
C GLN A 226 -9.92 1.51 17.81
N SER A 227 -11.04 1.24 18.47
CA SER A 227 -11.09 0.97 19.92
C SER A 227 -10.50 -0.40 20.27
N GLY A 228 -10.80 -1.43 19.46
CA GLY A 228 -10.29 -2.79 19.62
C GLY A 228 -8.77 -2.90 19.49
N THR A 229 -8.13 -2.03 18.71
CA THR A 229 -6.65 -1.95 18.63
C THR A 229 -6.00 -1.36 19.90
N GLN A 230 -6.75 -0.61 20.71
CA GLN A 230 -6.24 0.06 21.92
C GLN A 230 -6.50 -0.70 23.23
N GLY A 231 -7.42 -1.66 23.21
CA GLY A 231 -7.81 -2.47 24.37
C GLY A 231 -7.24 -3.89 24.35
N ALA A 232 -7.32 -4.58 25.48
CA ALA A 232 -7.12 -6.03 25.49
C ALA A 232 -8.36 -6.72 24.92
N LEU A 233 -8.22 -7.37 23.76
CA LEU A 233 -9.33 -8.10 23.13
C LEU A 233 -9.97 -9.09 24.09
N THR A 234 -11.30 -9.05 24.14
CA THR A 234 -12.13 -10.06 24.80
C THR A 234 -12.92 -10.80 23.73
N GLY A 235 -12.77 -12.12 23.69
CA GLY A 235 -13.31 -12.97 22.64
C GLY A 235 -12.79 -14.40 22.79
N VAL A 236 -12.80 -15.17 21.69
CA VAL A 236 -12.42 -16.60 21.73
C VAL A 236 -10.96 -16.90 21.39
N GLY A 237 -10.14 -15.87 21.13
CA GLY A 237 -8.72 -16.04 20.82
C GLY A 237 -8.44 -16.62 19.44
N LEU A 238 -9.22 -16.25 18.42
CA LEU A 238 -9.00 -16.64 17.02
C LEU A 238 -8.41 -15.50 16.20
N SER A 239 -7.45 -15.84 15.34
CA SER A 239 -7.03 -15.04 14.19
C SER A 239 -7.65 -15.63 12.93
N ILE A 240 -8.44 -14.85 12.20
CA ILE A 240 -9.22 -15.29 11.04
C ILE A 240 -8.75 -14.61 9.75
N GLY A 241 -9.05 -15.25 8.61
CA GLY A 241 -8.73 -14.74 7.29
C GLY A 241 -9.63 -15.33 6.20
N TYR A 242 -9.40 -14.89 4.97
CA TYR A 242 -10.07 -15.44 3.79
C TYR A 242 -9.27 -16.61 3.22
N ARG A 243 -9.97 -17.67 2.80
CA ARG A 243 -9.40 -18.86 2.15
C ARG A 243 -8.58 -18.46 0.91
N THR A 244 -7.37 -19.00 0.78
CA THR A 244 -6.46 -18.71 -0.34
C THR A 244 -6.60 -19.69 -1.50
N ALA A 245 -7.08 -20.91 -1.24
CA ALA A 245 -7.35 -21.95 -2.24
C ALA A 245 -8.82 -21.97 -2.68
N VAL A 246 -9.07 -22.22 -3.97
CA VAL A 246 -10.40 -22.17 -4.60
C VAL A 246 -11.27 -23.37 -4.20
N ASP A 247 -10.67 -24.53 -3.93
CA ASP A 247 -11.41 -25.77 -3.68
C ASP A 247 -11.79 -25.93 -2.20
N GLY A 248 -13.09 -26.14 -1.95
CA GLY A 248 -13.69 -26.48 -0.66
C GLY A 248 -14.83 -25.55 -0.25
N PRO A 249 -15.43 -25.75 0.94
CA PRO A 249 -16.55 -24.94 1.39
C PRO A 249 -16.16 -23.48 1.59
N ALA A 250 -17.10 -22.60 1.24
CA ALA A 250 -16.98 -21.17 1.46
C ALA A 250 -17.06 -20.86 2.97
N GLY A 251 -16.45 -19.74 3.38
CA GLY A 251 -16.34 -19.37 4.78
C GLY A 251 -15.00 -18.73 5.12
N LEU A 252 -14.81 -18.45 6.40
CA LEU A 252 -13.61 -17.83 6.93
C LEU A 252 -12.69 -18.90 7.52
N VAL A 253 -11.38 -18.81 7.25
CA VAL A 253 -10.41 -19.79 7.73
C VAL A 253 -9.72 -19.29 9.00
N VAL A 254 -9.46 -20.21 9.93
CA VAL A 254 -8.63 -19.96 11.10
C VAL A 254 -7.17 -19.88 10.66
N VAL A 255 -6.58 -18.70 10.77
CA VAL A 255 -5.13 -18.49 10.56
C VAL A 255 -4.38 -19.06 11.76
N SER A 256 -4.81 -18.74 12.98
CA SER A 256 -4.28 -19.34 14.20
C SER A 256 -5.25 -19.23 15.38
N ALA A 257 -5.08 -20.10 16.36
CA ALA A 257 -5.66 -19.96 17.69
C ALA A 257 -4.59 -19.43 18.66
N ALA A 258 -4.98 -18.56 19.58
CA ALA A 258 -4.09 -17.97 20.56
C ALA A 258 -3.72 -19.00 21.66
N PRO A 259 -2.41 -19.20 21.96
CA PRO A 259 -1.98 -20.22 22.91
C PRO A 259 -2.61 -20.08 24.30
N GLY A 260 -3.24 -21.16 24.76
CA GLY A 260 -3.98 -21.26 26.01
C GLY A 260 -5.39 -20.64 25.99
N GLY A 261 -5.84 -20.04 24.87
CA GLY A 261 -7.15 -19.37 24.75
C GLY A 261 -8.33 -20.31 24.47
N PRO A 262 -9.58 -19.81 24.48
CA PRO A 262 -10.79 -20.64 24.39
C PRO A 262 -10.84 -21.55 23.17
N ALA A 263 -10.51 -21.03 21.99
CA ALA A 263 -10.52 -21.79 20.75
C ALA A 263 -9.46 -22.90 20.68
N GLU A 264 -8.24 -22.65 21.18
CA GLU A 264 -7.19 -23.68 21.23
C GLU A 264 -7.58 -24.79 22.21
N ARG A 265 -8.12 -24.44 23.40
CA ARG A 265 -8.62 -25.41 24.37
C ARG A 265 -9.79 -26.25 23.85
N ALA A 266 -10.58 -25.72 22.91
CA ALA A 266 -11.64 -26.44 22.20
C ALA A 266 -11.15 -27.28 21.00
N GLY A 267 -9.83 -27.33 20.75
CA GLY A 267 -9.25 -28.11 19.66
C GLY A 267 -9.52 -27.54 18.27
N ILE A 268 -9.66 -26.21 18.16
CA ILE A 268 -9.64 -25.48 16.88
C ILE A 268 -8.18 -25.22 16.49
N THR A 269 -7.84 -25.48 15.22
CA THR A 269 -6.47 -25.43 14.71
C THR A 269 -6.36 -24.64 13.40
N SER A 270 -5.15 -24.20 13.07
CA SER A 270 -4.85 -23.45 11.84
C SER A 270 -5.24 -24.24 10.59
N GLY A 271 -6.02 -23.61 9.72
CA GLY A 271 -6.61 -24.22 8.52
C GLY A 271 -8.02 -24.80 8.71
N ASP A 272 -8.56 -24.82 9.94
CA ASP A 272 -9.99 -25.12 10.15
C ASP A 272 -10.86 -24.00 9.53
N VAL A 273 -12.02 -24.37 8.98
CA VAL A 273 -12.96 -23.44 8.33
C VAL A 273 -14.14 -23.16 9.25
N ILE A 274 -14.35 -21.90 9.60
CA ILE A 274 -15.57 -21.45 10.25
C ILE A 274 -16.67 -21.44 9.18
N LEU A 275 -17.77 -22.14 9.46
CA LEU A 275 -18.96 -22.25 8.61
C LEU A 275 -20.10 -21.35 9.10
N ALA A 276 -20.24 -21.20 10.43
CA ALA A 276 -21.22 -20.31 11.04
C ALA A 276 -20.75 -19.78 12.41
N ILE A 277 -21.25 -18.60 12.78
CA ILE A 277 -21.09 -17.96 14.09
C ILE A 277 -22.48 -17.56 14.60
N ASP A 278 -22.91 -18.12 15.73
CA ASP A 278 -24.27 -17.99 16.28
C ASP A 278 -25.34 -18.26 15.19
N ASP A 279 -25.31 -19.47 14.62
CA ASP A 279 -26.12 -19.97 13.49
C ASP A 279 -26.06 -19.17 12.16
N ILE A 280 -25.32 -18.06 12.10
CA ILE A 280 -25.23 -17.23 10.91
C ILE A 280 -24.02 -17.65 10.07
N THR A 281 -24.30 -18.06 8.83
CA THR A 281 -23.31 -18.51 7.84
C THR A 281 -22.20 -17.47 7.61
N THR A 282 -20.96 -17.95 7.53
CA THR A 282 -19.79 -17.12 7.24
C THR A 282 -19.40 -17.08 5.76
N GLU A 283 -20.14 -17.75 4.86
CA GLU A 283 -19.80 -17.81 3.42
C GLU A 283 -19.68 -16.44 2.75
N SER A 284 -20.58 -15.52 3.09
CA SER A 284 -20.61 -14.14 2.57
C SER A 284 -20.18 -13.09 3.61
N MET A 285 -19.74 -13.52 4.80
CA MET A 285 -19.45 -12.64 5.93
C MET A 285 -18.06 -12.00 5.79
N GLY A 286 -17.96 -10.68 6.01
CA GLY A 286 -16.67 -9.99 6.05
C GLY A 286 -15.88 -10.33 7.31
N ILE A 287 -14.55 -10.33 7.22
CA ILE A 287 -13.67 -10.57 8.39
C ILE A 287 -13.95 -9.61 9.57
N TYR A 288 -14.40 -8.38 9.30
CA TYR A 288 -14.75 -7.41 10.34
C TYR A 288 -16.07 -7.76 11.04
N ASP A 289 -17.08 -8.21 10.29
CA ASP A 289 -18.37 -8.65 10.84
C ASP A 289 -18.20 -9.94 11.67
N ALA A 290 -17.36 -10.86 11.20
CA ALA A 290 -17.00 -12.06 11.95
C ALA A 290 -16.21 -11.72 13.21
N ALA A 291 -15.23 -10.81 13.13
CA ALA A 291 -14.47 -10.36 14.28
C ALA A 291 -15.35 -9.67 15.34
N GLU A 292 -16.37 -8.92 14.93
CA GLU A 292 -17.38 -8.31 15.81
C GLU A 292 -18.19 -9.38 16.56
N ARG A 293 -18.64 -10.43 15.86
CA ARG A 293 -19.39 -11.56 16.45
C ARG A 293 -18.56 -12.45 17.37
N LEU A 294 -17.30 -12.71 17.02
CA LEU A 294 -16.36 -13.49 17.84
C LEU A 294 -15.92 -12.75 19.12
N GLN A 295 -16.02 -11.42 19.12
CA GLN A 295 -15.79 -10.56 20.27
C GLN A 295 -17.08 -10.32 21.05
N GLY A 296 -16.95 -9.80 22.27
CA GLY A 296 -18.09 -9.55 23.16
C GLY A 296 -17.70 -9.55 24.64
N PRO A 297 -18.68 -9.39 25.54
CA PRO A 297 -18.42 -9.31 26.99
C PRO A 297 -17.75 -10.56 27.55
N LYS A 298 -16.82 -10.39 28.49
CA LYS A 298 -16.15 -11.51 29.18
C LYS A 298 -17.20 -12.38 29.87
N GLY A 299 -17.12 -13.70 29.66
CA GLY A 299 -18.04 -14.69 30.24
C GLY A 299 -19.30 -14.94 29.41
N SER A 300 -19.57 -14.15 28.36
CA SER A 300 -20.60 -14.51 27.37
C SER A 300 -20.13 -15.66 26.48
N SER A 301 -21.06 -16.46 25.96
CA SER A 301 -20.79 -17.54 25.00
C SER A 301 -20.98 -17.08 23.54
N VAL A 302 -20.29 -17.77 22.62
CA VAL A 302 -20.52 -17.73 21.17
C VAL A 302 -20.50 -19.17 20.66
N GLN A 303 -21.43 -19.52 19.78
CA GLN A 303 -21.43 -20.83 19.15
C GLN A 303 -20.72 -20.77 17.80
N LEU A 304 -19.76 -21.68 17.58
CA LEU A 304 -19.08 -21.84 16.31
C LEU A 304 -19.40 -23.19 15.68
N THR A 305 -19.78 -23.18 14.41
CA THR A 305 -19.77 -24.38 13.57
C THR A 305 -18.48 -24.34 12.75
N VAL A 306 -17.58 -25.30 13.01
CA VAL A 306 -16.22 -25.34 12.47
C VAL A 306 -15.96 -26.67 11.78
N GLN A 307 -15.54 -26.61 10.51
CA GLN A 307 -15.04 -27.77 9.79
C GLN A 307 -13.54 -27.95 10.01
N SER A 308 -13.17 -29.13 10.50
CA SER A 308 -11.80 -29.57 10.75
C SER A 308 -11.54 -30.84 9.94
N GLY A 309 -10.88 -30.67 8.78
CA GLY A 309 -10.75 -31.73 7.79
C GLY A 309 -12.11 -32.22 7.27
N PRO A 310 -12.42 -33.53 7.34
CA PRO A 310 -13.72 -34.08 6.95
C PRO A 310 -14.80 -33.94 8.06
N SER A 311 -14.42 -33.51 9.27
CA SER A 311 -15.33 -33.44 10.42
C SER A 311 -15.92 -32.04 10.59
N VAL A 312 -17.20 -31.94 10.97
CA VAL A 312 -17.82 -30.69 11.43
C VAL A 312 -18.01 -30.77 12.94
N LYS A 313 -17.62 -29.72 13.65
CA LYS A 313 -17.70 -29.57 15.10
C LYS A 313 -18.62 -28.39 15.41
N HIS A 314 -19.54 -28.56 16.36
CA HIS A 314 -20.28 -27.46 16.98
C HIS A 314 -19.66 -27.19 18.36
N LEU A 315 -19.24 -25.95 18.60
CA LEU A 315 -18.41 -25.58 19.75
C LEU A 315 -18.96 -24.32 20.41
N ASP A 316 -19.45 -24.46 21.64
CA ASP A 316 -19.83 -23.32 22.48
C ASP A 316 -18.59 -22.80 23.22
N LEU A 317 -18.12 -21.61 22.84
CA LEU A 317 -16.92 -21.00 23.39
C LEU A 317 -17.26 -19.83 24.31
N VAL A 318 -16.67 -19.83 25.51
CA VAL A 318 -16.79 -18.69 26.44
C VAL A 318 -15.75 -17.63 26.09
N ARG A 319 -16.21 -16.40 25.86
CA ARG A 319 -15.35 -15.24 25.55
C ARG A 319 -14.54 -14.84 26.79
N GLU A 320 -13.23 -14.72 26.65
CA GLU A 320 -12.32 -14.29 27.71
C GLU A 320 -11.31 -13.24 27.23
N LYS A 321 -10.62 -12.59 28.16
CA LYS A 321 -9.51 -11.70 27.86
C LYS A 321 -8.27 -12.55 27.59
N VAL A 322 -7.87 -12.65 26.33
CA VAL A 322 -6.73 -13.47 25.90
C VAL A 322 -5.46 -12.63 25.94
N ALA A 323 -4.54 -12.97 26.85
CA ALA A 323 -3.24 -12.31 26.97
C ALA A 323 -2.17 -13.08 26.20
N ILE A 324 -1.71 -12.54 25.06
CA ILE A 324 -0.69 -13.19 24.23
C ILE A 324 0.70 -12.76 24.71
N ASN A 325 1.37 -13.64 25.46
CA ASN A 325 2.81 -13.54 25.68
C ASN A 325 3.55 -13.82 24.34
N PRO A 326 4.30 -12.87 23.77
CA PRO A 326 4.87 -13.02 22.43
C PRO A 326 5.92 -14.13 22.34
N VAL A 327 6.63 -14.48 23.42
CA VAL A 327 7.74 -15.44 23.38
C VAL A 327 7.63 -16.47 24.51
N LYS A 328 7.82 -17.74 24.15
CA LYS A 328 8.17 -18.83 25.08
C LYS A 328 9.52 -19.41 24.67
N SER A 329 10.39 -19.75 25.61
CA SER A 329 11.69 -20.36 25.33
C SER A 329 11.96 -21.59 26.19
N ARG A 330 12.75 -22.53 25.65
CA ARG A 330 13.13 -23.78 26.32
C ARG A 330 14.55 -24.18 25.93
N ILE A 331 15.26 -24.84 26.85
CA ILE A 331 16.54 -25.48 26.58
C ILE A 331 16.25 -26.96 26.36
N CYS A 332 16.65 -27.49 25.20
CA CYS A 332 16.64 -28.93 24.94
C CYS A 332 18.08 -29.45 25.01
N GLU A 333 18.30 -30.44 25.86
CA GLU A 333 19.60 -31.10 26.00
C GLU A 333 19.64 -32.33 25.08
N LEU A 334 20.68 -32.43 24.26
CA LEU A 334 20.86 -33.57 23.36
C LEU A 334 21.62 -34.70 24.07
N PRO A 335 21.27 -35.98 23.82
CA PRO A 335 22.03 -37.11 24.33
C PRO A 335 23.51 -37.01 23.96
N GLY A 336 24.39 -37.13 24.96
CA GLY A 336 25.84 -37.05 24.79
C GLY A 336 26.56 -37.47 26.07
N SER A 337 27.82 -37.88 25.94
CA SER A 337 28.61 -38.35 27.07
C SER A 337 29.29 -37.19 27.81
N GLY A 338 28.94 -37.01 29.09
CA GLY A 338 29.59 -36.07 30.02
C GLY A 338 29.13 -34.61 29.89
N ASP A 339 29.92 -33.70 30.47
CA ASP A 339 29.63 -32.25 30.61
C ASP A 339 29.62 -31.46 29.27
N ASN A 340 29.71 -32.18 28.15
CA ASN A 340 29.68 -31.68 26.76
C ASN A 340 28.33 -31.93 26.06
N SER A 341 27.25 -32.18 26.81
CA SER A 341 25.90 -32.31 26.24
C SER A 341 25.55 -31.05 25.43
N SER A 342 25.29 -31.23 24.15
CA SER A 342 24.99 -30.13 23.25
C SER A 342 23.58 -29.61 23.52
N LYS A 343 23.40 -28.29 23.62
CA LYS A 343 22.10 -27.68 23.96
C LYS A 343 21.53 -26.87 22.81
N ILE A 344 20.25 -27.08 22.52
CA ILE A 344 19.47 -26.30 21.55
C ILE A 344 18.54 -25.34 22.32
N GLY A 345 18.52 -24.08 21.91
CA GLY A 345 17.57 -23.09 22.39
C GLY A 345 16.34 -23.06 21.50
N TYR A 346 15.23 -23.59 21.99
CA TYR A 346 13.93 -23.46 21.34
C TYR A 346 13.30 -22.12 21.72
N ILE A 347 12.87 -21.35 20.72
CA ILE A 347 12.21 -20.05 20.88
C ILE A 347 10.91 -20.09 20.07
N LYS A 348 9.76 -20.14 20.74
CA LYS A 348 8.44 -20.00 20.10
C LYS A 348 8.00 -18.55 20.12
N LEU A 349 7.96 -17.92 18.96
CA LEU A 349 7.43 -16.58 18.77
C LEU A 349 5.96 -16.70 18.35
N THR A 350 5.04 -16.33 19.24
CA THR A 350 3.59 -16.55 19.10
C THR A 350 2.86 -15.38 18.46
N SER A 351 3.39 -14.16 18.56
CA SER A 351 2.81 -12.95 17.97
C SER A 351 3.81 -11.80 17.93
N PHE A 352 3.68 -10.94 16.91
CA PHE A 352 4.45 -9.71 16.76
C PHE A 352 3.70 -8.53 17.42
N ASN A 353 3.90 -8.34 18.72
CA ASN A 353 3.41 -7.18 19.48
C ASN A 353 4.58 -6.27 19.92
N GLN A 354 4.30 -5.11 20.51
CA GLN A 354 5.30 -4.08 20.89
C GLN A 354 6.42 -4.55 21.85
N LYS A 355 6.37 -5.78 22.35
CA LYS A 355 7.38 -6.38 23.22
C LYS A 355 8.11 -7.56 22.57
N ALA A 356 7.72 -7.94 21.34
CA ALA A 356 8.17 -9.17 20.70
C ALA A 356 9.68 -9.15 20.41
N SER A 357 10.19 -8.08 19.80
CA SER A 357 11.63 -7.92 19.52
C SER A 357 12.47 -7.97 20.80
N GLY A 358 12.09 -7.23 21.84
CA GLY A 358 12.73 -7.28 23.16
C GLY A 358 12.72 -8.68 23.78
N ALA A 359 11.56 -9.33 23.84
CA ALA A 359 11.42 -10.65 24.41
C ALA A 359 12.20 -11.75 23.65
N VAL A 360 12.43 -11.59 22.34
CA VAL A 360 13.32 -12.48 21.57
C VAL A 360 14.79 -12.25 21.98
N LYS A 361 15.23 -11.00 22.18
CA LYS A 361 16.59 -10.70 22.67
C LYS A 361 16.81 -11.28 24.07
N ASP A 362 15.89 -11.03 24.99
CA ASP A 362 15.92 -11.56 26.37
C ASP A 362 15.98 -13.10 26.39
N ALA A 363 15.22 -13.76 25.51
CA ALA A 363 15.25 -15.22 25.36
C ALA A 363 16.60 -15.72 24.85
N ILE A 364 17.19 -15.08 23.83
CA ILE A 364 18.51 -15.43 23.29
C ILE A 364 19.58 -15.31 24.37
N ASP A 365 19.63 -14.20 25.11
CA ASP A 365 20.67 -13.98 26.12
C ASP A 365 20.51 -14.91 27.33
N SER A 366 19.27 -15.18 27.75
CA SER A 366 18.98 -16.19 28.77
C SER A 366 19.44 -17.60 28.35
N LEU A 367 19.11 -18.03 27.12
CA LEU A 367 19.55 -19.32 26.58
C LEU A 367 21.09 -19.39 26.45
N ARG A 368 21.73 -18.32 25.97
CA ARG A 368 23.19 -18.21 25.82
C ARG A 368 23.91 -18.29 27.17
N SER A 369 23.37 -17.67 28.23
CA SER A 369 23.93 -17.79 29.59
C SER A 369 23.94 -19.25 30.11
N ASN A 370 23.03 -20.08 29.59
CA ASN A 370 22.94 -21.52 29.87
C ASN A 370 23.74 -22.39 28.88
N ARG A 371 24.73 -21.80 28.18
CA ARG A 371 25.63 -22.46 27.21
C ARG A 371 24.93 -23.04 25.97
N VAL A 372 23.76 -22.53 25.60
CA VAL A 372 23.15 -22.83 24.28
C VAL A 372 24.00 -22.24 23.16
N ASN A 373 24.21 -23.02 22.09
CA ASN A 373 25.00 -22.61 20.92
C ASN A 373 24.34 -22.92 19.57
N ALA A 374 23.03 -23.19 19.55
CA ALA A 374 22.20 -23.33 18.35
C ALA A 374 20.74 -23.05 18.69
N PHE A 375 19.97 -22.46 17.76
CA PHE A 375 18.61 -22.00 18.01
C PHE A 375 17.60 -22.60 17.03
N VAL A 376 16.38 -22.86 17.53
CA VAL A 376 15.21 -23.16 16.71
C VAL A 376 14.16 -22.09 16.95
N LEU A 377 13.82 -21.33 15.91
CA LEU A 377 12.78 -20.30 15.94
C LEU A 377 11.48 -20.88 15.40
N ASP A 378 10.51 -21.12 16.27
CA ASP A 378 9.21 -21.67 15.92
C ASP A 378 8.19 -20.54 15.67
N LEU A 379 7.78 -20.39 14.41
CA LEU A 379 6.79 -19.43 13.91
C LEU A 379 5.46 -20.11 13.57
N ARG A 380 5.27 -21.39 13.93
CA ARG A 380 4.03 -22.13 13.67
C ARG A 380 2.88 -21.57 14.50
N ASP A 381 1.74 -21.43 13.85
CA ASP A 381 0.51 -20.87 14.40
C ASP A 381 0.64 -19.39 14.86
N ASN A 382 1.61 -18.65 14.29
CA ASN A 382 1.77 -17.21 14.48
C ASN A 382 1.26 -16.43 13.25
N SER A 383 0.08 -15.83 13.37
CA SER A 383 -0.56 -15.07 12.28
C SER A 383 0.05 -13.69 11.98
N GLY A 384 1.19 -13.36 12.60
CA GLY A 384 1.91 -12.10 12.42
C GLY A 384 1.58 -11.08 13.51
N GLY A 385 1.35 -9.83 13.09
CA GLY A 385 1.11 -8.69 13.97
C GLY A 385 1.76 -7.42 13.43
N LEU A 386 2.44 -6.67 14.28
CA LEU A 386 3.14 -5.44 13.94
C LEU A 386 4.29 -5.71 12.97
N PHE A 387 4.16 -5.19 11.74
CA PHE A 387 5.20 -5.23 10.72
C PHE A 387 6.59 -4.76 11.20
N PRO A 388 6.74 -3.63 11.95
CA PRO A 388 8.05 -3.18 12.43
C PRO A 388 8.76 -4.20 13.32
N GLU A 389 8.04 -4.92 14.18
CA GLU A 389 8.61 -5.99 15.02
C GLU A 389 9.14 -7.15 14.18
N GLY A 390 8.52 -7.43 13.02
CA GLY A 390 9.02 -8.41 12.05
C GLY A 390 10.38 -8.02 11.48
N VAL A 391 10.55 -6.74 11.14
CA VAL A 391 11.82 -6.18 10.66
C VAL A 391 12.88 -6.18 11.76
N GLU A 392 12.54 -5.72 12.97
CA GLU A 392 13.50 -5.69 14.09
C GLU A 392 13.91 -7.09 14.57
N ILE A 393 13.00 -8.07 14.52
CA ILE A 393 13.37 -9.47 14.79
C ILE A 393 14.20 -10.06 13.65
N ALA A 394 14.03 -9.66 12.39
CA ALA A 394 14.91 -10.11 11.32
C ALA A 394 16.35 -9.58 11.50
N LYS A 395 16.51 -8.30 11.92
CA LYS A 395 17.83 -7.69 12.20
C LYS A 395 18.61 -8.40 13.30
N ILE A 396 17.95 -8.93 14.34
CA ILE A 396 18.57 -9.74 15.41
C ILE A 396 19.48 -10.85 14.85
N TRP A 397 19.06 -11.46 13.74
CA TRP A 397 19.69 -12.64 13.14
C TRP A 397 20.53 -12.35 11.89
N LEU A 398 20.50 -11.15 11.31
CA LEU A 398 21.09 -10.83 10.01
C LEU A 398 22.15 -9.73 10.12
N ASP A 399 23.43 -10.05 9.84
CA ASP A 399 24.52 -9.06 9.78
C ASP A 399 24.35 -8.09 8.61
N LYS A 400 23.81 -8.55 7.48
CA LYS A 400 23.50 -7.72 6.32
C LYS A 400 22.49 -8.42 5.42
N GLY A 401 21.64 -7.63 4.75
CA GLY A 401 20.80 -8.11 3.66
C GLY A 401 19.40 -7.52 3.67
N VAL A 402 18.71 -7.57 2.53
CA VAL A 402 17.31 -7.13 2.43
C VAL A 402 16.45 -8.09 3.25
N ILE A 403 15.52 -7.54 4.01
CA ILE A 403 14.52 -8.29 4.80
C ILE A 403 13.25 -8.44 3.97
N VAL A 404 12.75 -7.35 3.37
CA VAL A 404 11.50 -7.35 2.60
C VAL A 404 11.40 -6.14 1.67
N TYR A 405 10.82 -6.37 0.49
CA TYR A 405 10.40 -5.30 -0.41
C TYR A 405 8.90 -5.03 -0.23
N ILE A 406 8.51 -3.76 -0.26
CA ILE A 406 7.11 -3.36 -0.37
C ILE A 406 6.83 -2.90 -1.79
N CYS A 407 5.93 -3.58 -2.49
CA CYS A 407 5.65 -3.35 -3.91
C CYS A 407 4.20 -2.89 -4.15
N ASP A 408 3.99 -2.01 -5.14
CA ASP A 408 2.69 -1.71 -5.74
C ASP A 408 2.71 -2.00 -7.26
N SER A 409 1.64 -1.69 -8.02
CA SER A 409 1.61 -1.97 -9.47
C SER A 409 2.67 -1.22 -10.30
N ARG A 410 3.40 -0.26 -9.71
CA ARG A 410 4.51 0.48 -10.36
C ARG A 410 5.89 -0.11 -10.03
N GLY A 411 5.95 -1.15 -9.19
CA GLY A 411 7.19 -1.81 -8.76
C GLY A 411 7.48 -1.64 -7.27
N VAL A 412 8.77 -1.73 -6.91
CA VAL A 412 9.25 -1.54 -5.53
C VAL A 412 9.01 -0.09 -5.09
N ARG A 413 8.31 0.07 -3.98
CA ARG A 413 8.00 1.35 -3.33
C ARG A 413 8.93 1.63 -2.15
N ASP A 414 9.29 0.59 -1.40
CA ASP A 414 10.08 0.68 -0.17
C ASP A 414 10.92 -0.60 0.03
N ILE A 415 12.02 -0.49 0.76
CA ILE A 415 12.97 -1.58 1.02
C ILE A 415 13.36 -1.54 2.49
N TYR A 416 13.22 -2.66 3.20
CA TYR A 416 13.70 -2.82 4.56
C TYR A 416 14.84 -3.82 4.55
N ASP A 417 15.99 -3.46 5.14
CA ASP A 417 17.20 -4.26 5.21
C ASP A 417 17.84 -4.24 6.61
N SER A 418 18.83 -5.11 6.81
CA SER A 418 19.75 -5.06 7.94
C SER A 418 21.10 -4.53 7.48
N ASP A 419 21.67 -3.64 8.28
CA ASP A 419 23.02 -3.08 8.15
C ASP A 419 24.01 -3.65 9.19
N GLY A 420 23.54 -4.56 10.05
CA GLY A 420 24.32 -5.20 11.12
C GLY A 420 24.27 -4.48 12.47
N SER A 421 23.69 -3.27 12.52
CA SER A 421 23.71 -2.41 13.73
C SER A 421 22.97 -2.98 14.94
N SER A 422 21.98 -3.84 14.69
CA SER A 422 21.07 -4.40 15.71
C SER A 422 21.20 -5.91 15.88
N THR A 423 22.24 -6.50 15.25
CA THR A 423 22.46 -7.94 15.18
C THR A 423 23.08 -8.46 16.47
N ILE A 424 22.52 -9.53 17.02
CA ILE A 424 23.00 -10.13 18.28
C ILE A 424 23.24 -11.64 18.18
N ALA A 425 22.75 -12.30 17.12
CA ALA A 425 22.79 -13.76 17.00
C ALA A 425 22.92 -14.21 15.52
N ALA A 426 23.82 -13.62 14.73
CA ALA A 426 23.99 -14.03 13.33
C ALA A 426 24.86 -15.28 13.13
N SER A 427 25.74 -15.61 14.09
CA SER A 427 26.74 -16.67 13.92
C SER A 427 26.18 -18.06 14.25
N GLU A 428 25.29 -18.17 15.23
CA GLU A 428 24.80 -19.44 15.73
C GLU A 428 23.92 -20.18 14.69
N PRO A 429 24.00 -21.52 14.59
CA PRO A 429 23.08 -22.29 13.75
C PRO A 429 21.62 -21.98 14.09
N LEU A 430 20.81 -21.75 13.06
CA LEU A 430 19.40 -21.40 13.17
C LEU A 430 18.58 -22.27 12.21
N ALA A 431 17.50 -22.85 12.73
CA ALA A 431 16.43 -23.44 11.94
C ALA A 431 15.12 -22.71 12.26
N VAL A 432 14.23 -22.59 11.28
CA VAL A 432 12.93 -21.92 11.46
C VAL A 432 11.81 -22.93 11.20
N LEU A 433 10.86 -23.05 12.12
CA LEU A 433 9.68 -23.90 11.94
C LEU A 433 8.50 -23.06 11.47
N VAL A 434 7.83 -23.48 10.40
CA VAL A 434 6.70 -22.76 9.79
C VAL A 434 5.55 -23.71 9.47
N ASN A 435 4.33 -23.17 9.39
CA ASN A 435 3.16 -23.94 8.98
C ASN A 435 2.08 -23.04 8.34
N LYS A 436 0.93 -23.62 7.97
CA LYS A 436 -0.20 -22.88 7.38
C LYS A 436 -0.79 -21.77 8.25
N GLY A 437 -0.44 -21.73 9.55
CA GLY A 437 -0.80 -20.64 10.47
C GLY A 437 0.27 -19.57 10.66
N THR A 438 1.46 -19.75 10.07
CA THR A 438 2.47 -18.70 9.91
C THR A 438 1.96 -17.70 8.87
N ALA A 439 1.72 -16.44 9.25
CA ALA A 439 1.17 -15.43 8.33
C ALA A 439 1.80 -14.03 8.49
N SER A 440 1.77 -13.23 7.42
CA SER A 440 2.12 -11.80 7.40
C SER A 440 3.53 -11.50 7.93
N ALA A 441 3.67 -10.78 9.06
CA ALA A 441 4.99 -10.49 9.66
C ALA A 441 5.84 -11.75 9.93
N SER A 442 5.20 -12.89 10.21
CA SER A 442 5.88 -14.18 10.37
C SER A 442 6.45 -14.69 9.04
N GLU A 443 5.75 -14.48 7.92
CA GLU A 443 6.18 -14.86 6.57
C GLU A 443 7.29 -13.95 6.08
N ILE A 444 7.25 -12.67 6.42
CA ILE A 444 8.33 -11.71 6.17
C ILE A 444 9.62 -12.18 6.86
N LEU A 445 9.54 -12.50 8.16
CA LEU A 445 10.68 -13.00 8.91
C LEU A 445 11.19 -14.34 8.34
N ALA A 446 10.29 -15.28 8.02
CA ALA A 446 10.66 -16.56 7.43
C ALA A 446 11.36 -16.39 6.07
N GLY A 447 10.79 -15.58 5.17
CA GLY A 447 11.37 -15.29 3.85
C GLY A 447 12.70 -14.55 3.94
N ALA A 448 12.83 -13.57 4.84
CA ALA A 448 14.09 -12.88 5.09
C ALA A 448 15.21 -13.83 5.53
N LEU A 449 14.93 -14.72 6.50
CA LEU A 449 15.91 -15.67 7.00
C LEU A 449 16.26 -16.75 5.96
N LYS A 450 15.29 -17.16 5.14
CA LYS A 450 15.47 -18.14 4.06
C LYS A 450 16.34 -17.61 2.92
N ASP A 451 15.98 -16.45 2.38
CA ASP A 451 16.57 -15.95 1.13
C ASP A 451 17.99 -15.43 1.35
N ASN A 452 18.27 -14.83 2.52
CA ASN A 452 19.63 -14.48 2.96
C ASN A 452 20.47 -15.69 3.43
N LYS A 453 19.97 -16.93 3.28
CA LYS A 453 20.66 -18.19 3.67
C LYS A 453 21.08 -18.23 5.14
N ARG A 454 20.33 -17.53 5.99
CA ARG A 454 20.58 -17.44 7.44
C ARG A 454 20.06 -18.66 8.18
N ALA A 455 18.93 -19.22 7.74
CA ALA A 455 18.31 -20.39 8.32
C ALA A 455 17.67 -21.30 7.26
N VAL A 456 17.51 -22.58 7.61
CA VAL A 456 16.72 -23.54 6.85
C VAL A 456 15.31 -23.58 7.43
N LEU A 457 14.29 -23.56 6.56
CA LEU A 457 12.89 -23.59 6.96
C LEU A 457 12.35 -25.02 6.92
N PHE A 458 11.66 -25.41 7.99
CA PHE A 458 11.04 -26.73 8.16
C PHE A 458 9.53 -26.61 8.37
N GLY A 459 8.75 -27.47 7.71
CA GLY A 459 7.33 -27.65 7.99
C GLY A 459 6.45 -27.79 6.76
N GLU A 460 5.36 -27.02 6.71
CA GLU A 460 4.44 -26.94 5.56
C GLU A 460 4.38 -25.48 5.04
N PRO A 461 3.93 -25.23 3.79
CA PRO A 461 3.79 -23.87 3.24
C PRO A 461 2.99 -22.94 4.16
N THR A 462 3.42 -21.68 4.22
CA THR A 462 2.77 -20.66 5.04
C THR A 462 1.47 -20.14 4.42
N TYR A 463 0.72 -19.30 5.15
CA TYR A 463 -0.63 -18.90 4.80
C TYR A 463 -0.76 -18.17 3.43
N GLY A 464 0.21 -17.34 3.08
CA GLY A 464 0.19 -16.46 1.91
C GLY A 464 -0.47 -15.10 2.15
N LYS A 465 -0.32 -14.51 3.35
CA LYS A 465 -0.91 -13.20 3.70
C LYS A 465 0.03 -12.05 3.33
N GLY A 466 0.26 -11.88 2.03
CA GLY A 466 1.22 -10.93 1.48
C GLY A 466 0.71 -9.50 1.27
N LYS A 467 -0.61 -9.26 1.25
CA LYS A 467 -1.21 -7.93 1.04
C LYS A 467 -1.12 -7.02 2.28
N ILE A 468 -0.90 -5.72 2.04
CA ILE A 468 -0.88 -4.64 3.04
C ILE A 468 -2.13 -3.80 2.91
N GLN A 469 -2.93 -3.73 3.98
CA GLN A 469 -4.07 -2.81 4.06
C GLN A 469 -3.69 -1.52 4.81
N SER A 470 -4.21 -0.39 4.34
CA SER A 470 -4.29 0.86 5.10
C SER A 470 -5.75 1.24 5.28
N VAL A 471 -6.10 1.80 6.44
CA VAL A 471 -7.47 2.25 6.72
C VAL A 471 -7.52 3.77 6.67
N PHE A 472 -8.33 4.30 5.77
CA PHE A 472 -8.51 5.73 5.55
C PHE A 472 -9.84 6.16 6.18
N LYS A 473 -9.82 7.19 7.02
CA LYS A 473 -11.05 7.80 7.55
C LYS A 473 -11.68 8.70 6.48
N LEU A 474 -13.00 8.62 6.30
CA LEU A 474 -13.77 9.54 5.46
C LEU A 474 -14.37 10.69 6.29
N SER A 475 -14.85 11.72 5.60
CA SER A 475 -15.37 12.96 6.18
C SER A 475 -16.53 12.77 7.17
N ASP A 476 -17.41 11.80 6.93
CA ASP A 476 -18.56 11.50 7.79
C ASP A 476 -18.24 10.63 9.03
N GLY A 477 -16.98 10.21 9.17
CA GLY A 477 -16.55 9.34 10.27
C GLY A 477 -16.55 7.86 9.95
N SER A 478 -17.00 7.45 8.76
CA SER A 478 -16.77 6.10 8.24
C SER A 478 -15.30 5.85 7.87
N GLY A 479 -14.97 4.61 7.53
CA GLY A 479 -13.62 4.17 7.18
C GLY A 479 -13.59 3.35 5.89
N LEU A 480 -12.43 3.32 5.26
CA LEU A 480 -12.16 2.56 4.05
C LEU A 480 -10.86 1.76 4.24
N ALA A 481 -10.97 0.45 4.41
CA ALA A 481 -9.83 -0.45 4.35
C ALA A 481 -9.47 -0.67 2.87
N VAL A 482 -8.22 -0.41 2.49
CA VAL A 482 -7.75 -0.50 1.10
C VAL A 482 -6.46 -1.29 1.06
N THR A 483 -6.35 -2.28 0.17
CA THR A 483 -5.06 -2.91 -0.13
C THR A 483 -4.19 -1.94 -0.92
N VAL A 484 -3.08 -1.49 -0.33
CA VAL A 484 -2.22 -0.42 -0.88
C VAL A 484 -0.87 -0.90 -1.41
N ALA A 485 -0.45 -2.12 -1.03
CA ALA A 485 0.81 -2.73 -1.41
C ALA A 485 0.82 -4.23 -1.08
N ARG A 486 1.89 -4.91 -1.47
CA ARG A 486 2.17 -6.32 -1.14
C ARG A 486 3.64 -6.49 -0.74
N TYR A 487 3.92 -7.51 0.05
CA TYR A 487 5.28 -7.91 0.42
C TYR A 487 5.87 -8.86 -0.61
N GLU A 488 7.13 -8.62 -0.98
CA GLU A 488 8.00 -9.61 -1.64
C GLU A 488 9.18 -9.97 -0.75
N THR A 489 9.58 -11.25 -0.79
CA THR A 489 10.80 -11.72 -0.12
C THR A 489 12.05 -11.16 -0.81
N PRO A 490 13.25 -11.28 -0.21
CA PRO A 490 14.50 -10.81 -0.83
C PRO A 490 14.80 -11.44 -2.20
N ALA A 491 14.29 -12.63 -2.49
CA ALA A 491 14.35 -13.28 -3.82
C ALA A 491 13.22 -12.84 -4.78
N HIS A 492 12.51 -11.74 -4.50
CA HIS A 492 11.35 -11.23 -5.26
C HIS A 492 10.16 -12.20 -5.38
N ILE A 493 9.99 -13.10 -4.40
CA ILE A 493 8.81 -13.98 -4.34
C ILE A 493 7.66 -13.18 -3.72
N ASN A 494 6.56 -13.03 -4.46
CA ASN A 494 5.33 -12.44 -3.93
C ASN A 494 4.72 -13.37 -2.86
N ILE A 495 4.57 -12.88 -1.63
CA ILE A 495 4.01 -13.68 -0.52
C ILE A 495 2.50 -13.91 -0.71
N ASP A 496 1.78 -13.00 -1.39
CA ASP A 496 0.32 -13.08 -1.51
C ASP A 496 -0.13 -14.37 -2.25
N LYS A 497 -1.00 -15.15 -1.62
CA LYS A 497 -1.51 -16.48 -2.06
C LYS A 497 -0.48 -17.60 -2.20
N VAL A 498 0.82 -17.31 -2.30
CA VAL A 498 1.90 -18.31 -2.44
C VAL A 498 2.48 -18.71 -1.08
N GLY A 499 2.62 -17.75 -0.17
CA GLY A 499 3.36 -17.93 1.08
C GLY A 499 4.85 -18.12 0.87
N VAL A 500 5.50 -18.64 1.90
CA VAL A 500 6.91 -19.06 1.93
C VAL A 500 6.92 -20.58 2.00
N ILE A 501 7.44 -21.22 0.96
CA ILE A 501 7.59 -22.67 0.90
C ILE A 501 8.80 -23.05 1.78
N PRO A 502 8.68 -24.00 2.73
CA PRO A 502 9.82 -24.46 3.53
C PRO A 502 10.85 -25.22 2.67
N ASP A 503 12.09 -25.31 3.14
CA ASP A 503 13.15 -26.07 2.45
C ASP A 503 13.00 -27.59 2.68
N ARG A 504 12.43 -27.99 3.83
CA ARG A 504 12.24 -29.39 4.21
C ARG A 504 10.88 -29.60 4.90
N PRO A 505 10.23 -30.76 4.73
CA PRO A 505 9.07 -31.10 5.54
C PRO A 505 9.45 -31.37 7.00
N LEU A 506 8.48 -31.23 7.91
CA LEU A 506 8.55 -31.85 9.24
C LEU A 506 7.87 -33.23 9.22
N PRO A 507 8.24 -34.14 10.13
CA PRO A 507 7.47 -35.37 10.38
C PRO A 507 5.99 -35.06 10.70
N ALA A 508 5.08 -35.94 10.28
CA ALA A 508 3.64 -35.72 10.43
C ALA A 508 3.18 -35.58 11.90
N SER A 509 3.91 -36.18 12.85
CA SER A 509 3.65 -36.15 14.29
C SER A 509 4.58 -35.18 15.05
N PHE A 510 5.17 -34.19 14.38
CA PHE A 510 6.15 -33.28 15.01
C PHE A 510 5.49 -32.32 16.03
N PRO A 511 5.91 -32.32 17.31
CA PRO A 511 5.30 -31.52 18.37
C PRO A 511 5.29 -30.01 18.11
N LYS A 512 4.30 -29.30 18.68
CA LYS A 512 4.07 -27.86 18.48
C LYS A 512 4.55 -26.97 19.62
N ASP A 513 4.84 -27.54 20.77
CA ASP A 513 5.33 -26.88 21.98
C ASP A 513 6.80 -27.23 22.25
N GLY A 514 7.41 -26.53 23.22
CA GLY A 514 8.83 -26.67 23.52
C GLY A 514 9.18 -27.95 24.28
N ASP A 515 8.30 -28.47 25.13
CA ASP A 515 8.58 -29.69 25.91
C ASP A 515 8.50 -30.93 25.01
N GLY A 516 7.46 -31.02 24.17
CA GLY A 516 7.38 -32.03 23.12
C GLY A 516 8.53 -31.93 22.10
N PHE A 517 8.94 -30.72 21.70
CA PHE A 517 10.11 -30.57 20.83
C PHE A 517 11.40 -31.08 21.50
N CYS A 518 11.60 -30.82 22.79
CA CYS A 518 12.76 -31.36 23.51
C CYS A 518 12.71 -32.90 23.64
N SER A 519 11.54 -33.49 23.91
CA SER A 519 11.41 -34.95 24.05
C SER A 519 11.72 -35.72 22.77
N CYS A 520 11.61 -35.09 21.59
CA CYS A 520 12.03 -35.68 20.31
C CYS A 520 13.53 -36.05 20.26
N PHE A 521 14.36 -35.53 21.16
CA PHE A 521 15.79 -35.87 21.24
C PHE A 521 16.10 -36.94 22.29
N GLU A 522 15.18 -37.24 23.21
CA GLU A 522 15.38 -38.23 24.27
C GLU A 522 15.41 -39.67 23.72
N ASP A 523 14.57 -39.96 22.72
CA ASP A 523 14.51 -41.24 22.03
C ASP A 523 15.00 -41.13 20.56
N PRO A 524 16.13 -41.77 20.18
CA PRO A 524 16.58 -41.92 18.80
C PRO A 524 15.58 -42.60 17.85
N ALA A 525 14.66 -43.42 18.37
CA ALA A 525 13.63 -44.11 17.59
C ALA A 525 12.34 -43.30 17.43
N SER A 526 12.23 -42.13 18.08
CA SER A 526 11.04 -41.28 17.99
C SER A 526 10.78 -40.81 16.56
N ALA A 527 9.53 -40.91 16.11
CA ALA A 527 9.11 -40.45 14.79
C ALA A 527 9.28 -38.92 14.57
N CYS A 528 9.50 -38.15 15.63
CA CYS A 528 9.83 -36.72 15.55
C CYS A 528 11.33 -36.40 15.74
N ASN A 529 12.20 -37.41 15.90
CA ASN A 529 13.64 -37.17 16.03
C ASN A 529 14.21 -36.63 14.71
N VAL A 530 14.71 -35.39 14.76
CA VAL A 530 15.48 -34.79 13.67
C VAL A 530 16.87 -34.51 14.21
N ASN A 531 17.87 -35.24 13.75
CA ASN A 531 19.24 -35.14 14.26
C ASN A 531 19.74 -33.68 14.12
N ARG A 532 20.49 -33.17 15.12
CA ARG A 532 21.12 -31.84 15.09
C ARG A 532 21.78 -31.50 13.75
N VAL A 533 22.47 -32.46 13.12
CA VAL A 533 23.11 -32.27 11.81
C VAL A 533 22.08 -31.99 10.72
N GLN A 534 20.94 -32.66 10.73
CA GLN A 534 19.85 -32.45 9.77
C GLN A 534 19.11 -31.12 10.01
N LEU A 535 18.91 -30.70 11.26
CA LEU A 535 18.29 -29.41 11.60
C LEU A 535 19.11 -28.21 11.10
N PHE A 536 20.44 -28.32 11.12
CA PHE A 536 21.35 -27.19 10.89
C PHE A 536 22.22 -27.29 9.64
N SER A 537 22.08 -28.35 8.83
CA SER A 537 22.72 -28.43 7.51
C SER A 537 22.12 -27.39 6.56
N ARG A 538 22.89 -26.35 6.21
CA ARG A 538 22.52 -25.33 5.21
C ARG A 538 22.66 -25.85 3.78
#